data_AF-A0A417V5K4-F1
#
_entry.id   AF-A0A417V5K4-F1
#
_cell.length_a   1.000
_cell.length_b   1.000
_cell.length_c   1.000
_cell.angle_alpha   90.00
_cell.angle_beta   90.00
_cell.angle_gamma   90.00
#
_symmetry.space_group_name_H-M   'P 1'
#
loop_
_entity.id
_entity.type
_entity.pdbx_description
1 polymer ?
#
loop_
_entity_poly.entity_id
_entity_poly.type
_entity_poly.pdbx_seq_one_letter_code
_entity_poly.pdbx_strand_id
1 'polypeptide(L)'
;METKAKIHDISIDFESGKQVISLVCEKDIRGEYDRLKDKECRLKVVQYREGRSLDANAYFHVLVGKIAEVTDNSKVYIKNKLIAEYGQHEIINSSLVSLPLDNDIEVYDLEFCHLQPTTQTTTNKAGKLFRINLVMRGSHTYDTKEMSELIKGTVAEAKELGIETATPQEIKEMEERWRVKLEKAN
;
A
#
# COMPACT_ATOMS: atom_id res chain seq x y z
N MET A 1 -1.30 3.59 19.27
CA MET A 1 -1.80 2.19 19.22
C MET A 1 -3.29 2.22 18.96
N GLU A 2 -3.75 1.59 17.88
CA GLU A 2 -5.18 1.29 17.67
C GLU A 2 -5.34 -0.23 17.77
N THR A 3 -6.19 -0.68 18.68
CA THR A 3 -6.48 -2.12 18.86
C THR A 3 -7.96 -2.31 19.07
N LYS A 4 -8.47 -3.45 18.59
CA LYS A 4 -9.83 -3.85 18.88
C LYS A 4 -9.93 -4.20 20.36
N ALA A 5 -10.77 -3.45 21.06
CA ALA A 5 -11.00 -3.63 22.48
C ALA A 5 -12.49 -3.54 22.79
N LYS A 6 -12.91 -4.22 23.86
CA LYS A 6 -14.25 -4.07 24.44
C LYS A 6 -14.14 -3.34 25.77
N ILE A 7 -15.06 -2.41 26.02
CA ILE A 7 -15.21 -1.80 27.33
C ILE A 7 -15.68 -2.89 28.28
N HIS A 8 -14.90 -3.13 29.32
CA HIS A 8 -15.22 -4.09 30.37
C HIS A 8 -16.04 -3.42 31.46
N ASP A 9 -15.56 -2.30 31.98
CA ASP A 9 -16.22 -1.56 33.05
C ASP A 9 -15.77 -0.09 33.10
N ILE A 10 -16.54 0.72 33.82
CA ILE A 10 -16.20 2.08 34.22
C ILE A 10 -16.31 2.20 35.75
N SER A 11 -15.25 2.69 36.39
CA SER A 11 -15.21 2.93 37.83
C SER A 11 -14.80 4.36 38.14
N ILE A 12 -14.96 4.75 39.41
CA ILE A 12 -14.54 6.06 39.91
C ILE A 12 -13.47 5.80 40.97
N ASP A 13 -12.31 6.44 40.80
CA ASP A 13 -11.30 6.49 41.83
C ASP A 13 -11.73 7.50 42.91
N PHE A 14 -11.94 7.03 44.14
CA PHE A 14 -12.47 7.85 45.23
C PHE A 14 -11.49 8.91 45.73
N GLU A 15 -10.18 8.71 45.55
CA GLU A 15 -9.17 9.68 45.99
C GLU A 15 -9.08 10.87 45.03
N SER A 16 -9.03 10.60 43.71
CA SER A 16 -8.91 11.66 42.70
C SER A 16 -10.26 12.16 42.15
N GLY A 17 -11.35 11.42 42.38
CA GLY A 17 -12.66 11.66 41.77
C GLY A 17 -12.70 11.40 40.26
N LYS A 18 -11.64 10.82 39.69
CA LYS A 18 -11.52 10.59 38.24
C LYS A 18 -12.20 9.29 37.83
N GLN A 19 -12.71 9.27 36.61
CA GLN A 19 -13.24 8.07 35.99
C GLN A 19 -12.10 7.21 35.44
N VAL A 20 -12.19 5.91 35.70
CA VAL A 20 -11.27 4.89 35.20
C VAL A 20 -12.05 3.99 34.26
N ILE A 21 -11.57 3.84 33.02
CA ILE A 21 -12.16 2.93 32.03
C ILE A 21 -11.29 1.69 31.89
N SER A 22 -11.89 0.51 32.05
CA SER A 22 -11.23 -0.78 31.85
C SER A 22 -11.54 -1.31 30.46
N LEU A 23 -10.50 -1.60 29.68
CA LEU A 23 -10.59 -2.12 28.32
C LEU A 23 -9.98 -3.52 28.23
N VAL A 24 -10.69 -4.46 27.62
CA VAL A 24 -10.16 -5.80 27.27
C VAL A 24 -9.71 -5.77 25.83
N CYS A 25 -8.41 -5.93 25.60
CA CYS A 25 -7.80 -5.96 24.27
C CYS A 25 -7.76 -7.40 23.74
N GLU A 26 -8.09 -7.61 22.46
CA GLU A 26 -8.00 -8.94 21.82
C GLU A 26 -6.54 -9.33 21.47
N LYS A 27 -5.63 -8.36 21.38
CA LYS A 27 -4.20 -8.55 21.10
C LYS A 27 -3.35 -8.36 22.36
N ASP A 28 -2.15 -8.93 22.38
CA ASP A 28 -1.14 -8.66 23.41
C ASP A 28 -0.59 -7.23 23.28
N ILE A 29 -0.82 -6.41 24.32
CA ILE A 29 -0.42 -5.00 24.36
C ILE A 29 0.66 -4.69 25.41
N ARG A 30 1.29 -5.72 26.00
CA ARG A 30 2.24 -5.53 27.12
C ARG A 30 3.38 -4.57 26.79
N GLY A 31 3.96 -4.67 25.60
CA GLY A 31 5.03 -3.77 25.15
C GLY A 31 4.59 -2.31 25.02
N GLU A 32 3.37 -2.06 24.54
CA GLU A 32 2.82 -0.70 24.43
C GLU A 32 2.46 -0.13 25.80
N TYR A 33 1.95 -0.97 26.71
CA TYR A 33 1.71 -0.59 28.10
C TYR A 33 2.99 -0.11 28.77
N ASP A 34 4.08 -0.88 28.71
CA ASP A 34 5.35 -0.50 29.32
C ASP A 34 5.92 0.81 28.76
N ARG A 35 5.66 1.10 27.48
CA ARG A 35 6.10 2.34 26.82
C ARG A 35 5.29 3.58 27.24
N LEU A 36 4.05 3.40 27.69
CA LEU A 36 3.06 4.47 27.88
C LEU A 36 2.60 4.66 29.34
N LYS A 37 2.79 3.69 30.23
CA LYS A 37 2.23 3.68 31.60
C LYS A 37 2.55 4.94 32.45
N ASP A 38 3.67 5.61 32.18
CA ASP A 38 4.12 6.80 32.92
C ASP A 38 3.98 8.11 32.11
N LYS A 39 3.23 8.11 30.99
CA LYS A 39 3.08 9.26 30.09
C LYS A 39 1.64 9.76 30.02
N GLU A 40 1.47 11.07 29.86
CA GLU A 40 0.17 11.63 29.50
C GLU A 40 -0.24 11.17 28.10
N CYS A 41 -1.38 10.50 28.01
CA CYS A 41 -1.88 9.90 26.78
C CYS A 41 -3.22 10.51 26.39
N ARG A 42 -3.41 10.79 25.11
CA ARG A 42 -4.73 11.10 24.55
C ARG A 42 -5.44 9.79 24.21
N LEU A 43 -6.55 9.51 24.88
CA LEU A 43 -7.40 8.36 24.58
C LEU A 43 -8.50 8.73 23.58
N LYS A 44 -8.63 7.95 22.50
CA LYS A 44 -9.75 8.04 21.55
C LYS A 44 -10.40 6.67 21.44
N VAL A 45 -11.61 6.53 22.00
CA VAL A 45 -12.44 5.33 21.86
C VAL A 45 -13.50 5.61 20.80
N VAL A 46 -13.50 4.81 19.75
CA VAL A 46 -14.51 4.89 18.68
C VAL A 46 -15.23 3.54 18.57
N GLN A 47 -16.49 3.56 18.14
CA GLN A 47 -17.23 2.34 17.86
C GLN A 47 -16.46 1.51 16.81
N TYR A 48 -16.08 0.29 17.17
CA TYR A 48 -15.53 -0.64 16.20
C TYR A 48 -16.64 -0.99 15.20
N ARG A 49 -16.44 -0.55 13.96
CA ARG A 49 -17.15 -1.06 12.79
C ARG A 49 -16.15 -1.91 12.03
N GLU A 50 -16.59 -2.98 11.38
CA GLU A 50 -15.82 -3.55 10.28
C GLU A 50 -15.75 -2.49 9.17
N GLY A 51 -14.88 -1.50 9.33
CA GLY A 51 -14.33 -0.80 8.18
C GLY A 51 -13.60 -1.86 7.37
N ARG A 52 -13.65 -1.76 6.04
CA ARG A 52 -12.70 -2.49 5.19
C ARG A 52 -11.32 -2.00 5.62
N SER A 53 -10.71 -2.70 6.57
CA SER A 53 -9.35 -2.41 6.99
C SER A 53 -8.52 -2.46 5.72
N LEU A 54 -7.63 -1.47 5.53
CA LEU A 54 -6.81 -1.44 4.33
C LEU A 54 -6.08 -2.79 4.23
N ASP A 55 -6.30 -3.48 3.12
CA ASP A 55 -5.40 -4.54 2.68
C ASP A 55 -4.16 -3.89 2.04
N ALA A 56 -3.12 -4.68 1.78
CA ALA A 56 -1.89 -4.17 1.21
C ALA A 56 -2.13 -3.40 -0.10
N ASN A 57 -2.98 -3.89 -1.00
CA ASN A 57 -3.27 -3.22 -2.26
C ASN A 57 -4.03 -1.88 -2.07
N ALA A 58 -4.95 -1.81 -1.11
CA ALA A 58 -5.61 -0.55 -0.78
C ALA A 58 -4.63 0.48 -0.21
N TYR A 59 -3.69 0.04 0.63
CA TYR A 59 -2.64 0.91 1.17
C TYR A 59 -1.66 1.39 0.09
N PHE A 60 -1.32 0.55 -0.89
CA PHE A 60 -0.55 0.96 -2.08
C PHE A 60 -1.18 2.17 -2.77
N HIS A 61 -2.49 2.12 -3.06
CA HIS A 61 -3.18 3.23 -3.71
C HIS A 61 -3.26 4.50 -2.85
N VAL A 62 -3.29 4.37 -1.52
CA VAL A 62 -3.19 5.53 -0.61
C VAL A 62 -1.82 6.21 -0.77
N LEU A 63 -0.73 5.44 -0.78
CA LEU A 63 0.61 5.99 -0.97
C LEU A 63 0.79 6.63 -2.35
N VAL A 64 0.27 6.00 -3.42
CA VAL A 64 0.22 6.59 -4.76
C VAL A 64 -0.42 7.98 -4.72
N GLY A 65 -1.56 8.12 -4.04
CA GLY A 65 -2.25 9.40 -3.89
C GLY A 65 -1.39 10.46 -3.21
N LYS A 66 -0.74 10.11 -2.09
CA LYS A 66 0.13 11.04 -1.36
C LYS A 66 1.38 11.44 -2.15
N ILE A 67 2.00 10.49 -2.85
CA ILE A 67 3.19 10.75 -3.68
C ILE A 67 2.81 11.66 -4.86
N ALA A 68 1.68 11.42 -5.50
CA ALA A 68 1.16 12.26 -6.58
C ALA A 68 0.96 13.72 -6.14
N GLU A 69 0.38 13.93 -4.94
CA GLU A 69 0.19 15.26 -4.37
C GLU A 69 1.50 16.00 -4.09
N VAL A 70 2.50 15.32 -3.51
CA VAL A 70 3.80 15.94 -3.16
C VAL A 70 4.65 16.24 -4.40
N THR A 71 4.54 15.40 -5.44
CA THR A 71 5.35 15.51 -6.66
C THR A 71 4.68 16.30 -7.78
N ASP A 72 3.46 16.81 -7.56
CA ASP A 72 2.63 17.50 -8.57
C ASP A 72 2.44 16.67 -9.86
N ASN A 73 2.17 15.37 -9.69
CA ASN A 73 1.92 14.43 -10.79
C ASN A 73 0.51 13.84 -10.71
N SER A 74 0.04 13.26 -11.81
CA SER A 74 -1.23 12.54 -11.81
C SER A 74 -1.10 11.22 -11.01
N LYS A 75 -2.22 10.77 -10.39
CA LYS A 75 -2.25 9.45 -9.73
C LYS A 75 -2.00 8.31 -10.71
N VAL A 76 -2.37 8.48 -11.98
CA VAL A 76 -2.14 7.50 -13.06
C VAL A 76 -0.65 7.37 -13.31
N TYR A 77 0.03 8.50 -13.51
CA TYR A 77 1.48 8.57 -13.72
C TYR A 77 2.24 7.89 -12.58
N ILE A 78 1.98 8.29 -11.33
CA ILE A 78 2.69 7.73 -10.17
C ILE A 78 2.39 6.24 -9.99
N LYS A 79 1.15 5.80 -10.18
CA LYS A 79 0.80 4.38 -10.13
C LYS A 79 1.59 3.58 -11.16
N ASN A 80 1.62 4.05 -12.41
CA ASN A 80 2.28 3.35 -13.50
C ASN A 80 3.80 3.31 -13.30
N LYS A 81 4.40 4.42 -12.85
CA LYS A 81 5.82 4.47 -12.49
C LYS A 81 6.16 3.46 -11.39
N LEU A 82 5.43 3.45 -10.28
CA LEU A 82 5.68 2.52 -9.17
C LEU A 82 5.48 1.05 -9.57
N ILE A 83 4.49 0.76 -10.42
CA ILE A 83 4.31 -0.60 -10.97
C ILE A 83 5.44 -0.96 -11.94
N ALA A 84 5.93 -0.02 -12.74
CA ALA A 84 7.06 -0.27 -13.63
C ALA A 84 8.37 -0.55 -12.88
N GLU A 85 8.54 0.04 -11.69
CA GLU A 85 9.77 -0.09 -10.89
C GLU A 85 9.75 -1.27 -9.91
N TYR A 86 8.61 -1.52 -9.26
CA TYR A 86 8.49 -2.54 -8.19
C TYR A 86 7.38 -3.57 -8.44
N GLY A 87 6.68 -3.49 -9.57
CA GLY A 87 5.63 -4.42 -9.93
C GLY A 87 6.14 -5.67 -10.65
N GLN A 88 5.19 -6.44 -11.18
CA GLN A 88 5.43 -7.72 -11.82
C GLN A 88 5.08 -7.67 -13.29
N HIS A 89 5.86 -8.39 -14.10
CA HIS A 89 5.64 -8.49 -15.53
C HIS A 89 4.45 -9.39 -15.88
N GLU A 90 3.80 -9.09 -16.99
CA GLU A 90 2.85 -9.99 -17.65
C GLU A 90 3.63 -11.08 -18.40
N ILE A 91 3.31 -12.35 -18.10
CA ILE A 91 3.96 -13.52 -18.69
C ILE A 91 2.89 -14.39 -19.34
N ILE A 92 3.01 -14.60 -20.65
CA ILE A 92 2.14 -15.49 -21.42
C ILE A 92 3.01 -16.58 -22.04
N ASN A 93 2.66 -17.84 -21.83
CA ASN A 93 3.42 -19.01 -22.33
C ASN A 93 4.93 -18.91 -22.02
N SER A 94 5.26 -18.56 -20.77
CA SER A 94 6.64 -18.39 -20.28
C SER A 94 7.46 -17.28 -20.98
N SER A 95 6.80 -16.37 -21.69
CA SER A 95 7.45 -15.25 -22.39
C SER A 95 6.91 -13.92 -21.87
N LEU A 96 7.80 -12.94 -21.73
CA LEU A 96 7.42 -11.57 -21.41
C LEU A 96 6.59 -10.98 -22.54
N VAL A 97 5.47 -10.35 -22.18
CA VAL A 97 4.65 -9.61 -23.14
C VAL A 97 5.27 -8.24 -23.36
N SER A 98 5.44 -7.85 -24.63
CA SER A 98 5.94 -6.53 -25.00
C SER A 98 4.98 -5.81 -25.94
N LEU A 99 4.96 -4.48 -25.84
CA LEU A 99 4.13 -3.59 -26.63
C LEU A 99 5.01 -2.48 -27.25
N PRO A 100 5.22 -2.48 -28.58
CA PRO A 100 5.85 -1.37 -29.27
C PRO A 100 4.89 -0.18 -29.31
N LEU A 101 5.33 0.98 -28.82
CA LEU A 101 4.59 2.24 -28.92
C LEU A 101 5.47 3.30 -29.59
N ASP A 102 4.84 4.34 -30.12
CA ASP A 102 5.59 5.49 -30.64
C ASP A 102 6.51 6.05 -29.53
N ASN A 103 7.75 6.38 -29.90
CA ASN A 103 8.79 6.72 -28.92
C ASN A 103 8.53 8.03 -28.14
N ASP A 104 7.61 8.86 -28.61
CA ASP A 104 7.17 10.12 -28.01
C ASP A 104 5.95 9.96 -27.07
N ILE A 105 5.38 8.75 -26.94
CA ILE A 105 4.30 8.49 -25.99
C ILE A 105 4.86 8.38 -24.56
N GLU A 106 4.34 9.21 -23.67
CA GLU A 106 4.56 9.05 -22.21
C GLU A 106 3.71 7.89 -21.70
N VAL A 107 4.36 6.74 -21.49
CA VAL A 107 3.66 5.49 -21.17
C VAL A 107 3.08 5.48 -19.76
N TYR A 108 3.59 6.32 -18.87
CA TYR A 108 3.06 6.41 -17.51
C TYR A 108 1.72 7.15 -17.43
N ASP A 109 1.34 7.93 -18.45
CA ASP A 109 0.03 8.58 -18.50
C ASP A 109 -1.10 7.67 -19.03
N LEU A 110 -0.79 6.44 -19.46
CA LEU A 110 -1.79 5.52 -19.99
C LEU A 110 -2.71 4.96 -18.89
N GLU A 111 -4.02 5.14 -19.04
CA GLU A 111 -5.00 4.67 -18.05
C GLU A 111 -5.33 3.18 -18.18
N PHE A 112 -5.23 2.62 -19.39
CA PHE A 112 -5.74 1.29 -19.73
C PHE A 112 -4.72 0.16 -19.55
N CYS A 113 -3.44 0.46 -19.37
CA CYS A 113 -2.39 -0.55 -19.17
C CYS A 113 -1.25 -0.01 -18.30
N HIS A 114 -0.43 -0.94 -17.80
CA HIS A 114 0.81 -0.64 -17.09
C HIS A 114 1.98 -1.10 -17.96
N LEU A 115 2.92 -0.19 -18.22
CA LEU A 115 4.06 -0.45 -19.08
C LEU A 115 5.36 -0.04 -18.40
N GLN A 116 6.39 -0.85 -18.59
CA GLN A 116 7.76 -0.50 -18.25
C GLN A 116 8.52 -0.16 -19.54
N PRO A 117 8.94 1.11 -19.73
CA PRO A 117 9.70 1.48 -20.92
C PRO A 117 11.10 0.86 -20.90
N THR A 118 11.55 0.37 -22.05
CA THR A 118 12.90 -0.17 -22.21
C THR A 118 13.78 0.76 -23.04
N THR A 119 15.10 0.52 -23.03
CA THR A 119 16.05 1.20 -23.92
C THR A 119 16.03 0.66 -25.36
N GLN A 120 15.28 -0.40 -25.63
CA GLN A 120 15.20 -1.02 -26.94
C GLN A 120 14.19 -0.30 -27.83
N THR A 121 14.59 -0.03 -29.07
CA THR A 121 13.74 0.58 -30.09
C THR A 121 13.71 -0.25 -31.36
N THR A 122 12.60 -0.20 -32.09
CA THR A 122 12.44 -0.84 -33.40
C THR A 122 11.92 0.17 -34.42
N THR A 123 12.12 -0.09 -35.70
CA THR A 123 11.71 0.81 -36.79
C THR A 123 10.79 0.06 -37.75
N ASN A 124 9.69 0.69 -38.17
CA ASN A 124 8.81 0.10 -39.18
C ASN A 124 9.36 0.29 -40.61
N LYS A 125 8.69 -0.28 -41.62
CA LYS A 125 9.09 -0.14 -43.03
C LYS A 125 9.11 1.31 -43.55
N ALA A 126 8.41 2.24 -42.88
CA ALA A 126 8.36 3.65 -43.22
C ALA A 126 9.41 4.50 -42.49
N GLY A 127 10.31 3.89 -41.71
CA GLY A 127 11.36 4.60 -40.97
C GLY A 127 10.89 5.21 -39.63
N LYS A 128 9.65 4.95 -39.19
CA LYS A 128 9.14 5.46 -37.90
C LYS A 128 9.69 4.63 -36.74
N LEU A 129 10.20 5.31 -35.71
CA LEU A 129 10.80 4.74 -34.52
C LEU A 129 9.74 4.42 -33.45
N PHE A 130 9.81 3.22 -32.89
CA PHE A 130 8.97 2.74 -31.79
C PHE A 130 9.84 2.31 -30.62
N ARG A 131 9.43 2.62 -29.40
CA ARG A 131 10.03 2.09 -28.18
C ARG A 131 9.34 0.78 -27.81
N ILE A 132 10.13 -0.23 -27.44
CA ILE A 132 9.61 -1.48 -26.90
C ILE A 132 9.35 -1.26 -25.41
N ASN A 133 8.13 -1.54 -24.95
CA ASN A 133 7.75 -1.49 -23.55
C ASN A 133 7.35 -2.89 -23.09
N LEU A 134 7.66 -3.25 -21.85
CA LEU A 134 7.21 -4.50 -21.25
C LEU A 134 5.86 -4.28 -20.58
N VAL A 135 4.93 -5.22 -20.76
CA VAL A 135 3.62 -5.14 -20.12
C VAL A 135 3.73 -5.60 -18.67
N MET A 136 3.18 -4.79 -17.77
CA MET A 136 3.16 -5.06 -16.33
C MET A 136 1.76 -5.50 -15.90
N ARG A 137 1.69 -6.45 -14.97
CA ARG A 137 0.44 -6.89 -14.32
C ARG A 137 -0.09 -5.80 -13.40
N GLY A 138 -1.42 -5.70 -13.34
CA GLY A 138 -2.09 -4.86 -12.35
C GLY A 138 -1.93 -5.41 -10.93
N SER A 139 -1.70 -4.53 -9.96
CA SER A 139 -1.45 -4.89 -8.55
C SER A 139 -2.56 -5.73 -7.90
N HIS A 140 -3.81 -5.59 -8.38
CA HIS A 140 -4.94 -6.39 -7.92
C HIS A 140 -4.82 -7.89 -8.22
N THR A 141 -3.91 -8.29 -9.12
CA THR A 141 -3.65 -9.69 -9.47
C THR A 141 -2.54 -10.33 -8.66
N TYR A 142 -1.84 -9.57 -7.81
CA TYR A 142 -0.60 -10.00 -7.18
C TYR A 142 -0.83 -11.01 -6.06
N ASP A 143 0.08 -11.97 -5.94
CA ASP A 143 0.15 -12.82 -4.76
C ASP A 143 0.67 -12.03 -3.53
N THR A 144 0.76 -12.69 -2.37
CA THR A 144 1.21 -12.01 -1.14
C THR A 144 2.66 -11.52 -1.21
N LYS A 145 3.55 -12.27 -1.87
CA LYS A 145 4.96 -11.92 -1.98
C LYS A 145 5.14 -10.76 -2.96
N GLU A 146 4.54 -10.86 -4.14
CA GLU A 146 4.55 -9.84 -5.17
C GLU A 146 4.01 -8.49 -4.62
N MET A 147 2.94 -8.55 -3.82
CA MET A 147 2.35 -7.36 -3.23
C MET A 147 3.20 -6.76 -2.10
N SER A 148 3.91 -7.60 -1.33
CA SER A 148 4.87 -7.14 -0.31
C SER A 148 6.05 -6.39 -0.94
N GLU A 149 6.58 -6.88 -2.06
CA GLU A 149 7.67 -6.23 -2.81
C GLU A 149 7.25 -4.85 -3.33
N LEU A 150 6.08 -4.75 -3.95
CA LEU A 150 5.53 -3.47 -4.44
C LEU A 150 5.31 -2.47 -3.30
N ILE A 151 4.75 -2.92 -2.16
CA ILE A 151 4.57 -2.06 -0.99
C ILE A 151 5.90 -1.59 -0.41
N LYS A 152 6.88 -2.48 -0.30
CA LYS A 152 8.20 -2.14 0.25
C LYS A 152 8.87 -1.03 -0.57
N GLY A 153 8.86 -1.14 -1.90
CA GLY A 153 9.39 -0.08 -2.79
C GLY A 153 8.63 1.23 -2.64
N THR A 154 7.30 1.17 -2.67
CA THR A 154 6.44 2.36 -2.52
C THR A 154 6.63 3.06 -1.16
N VAL A 155 6.80 2.31 -0.07
CA VAL A 155 7.07 2.84 1.27
C VAL A 155 8.45 3.50 1.34
N ALA A 156 9.45 2.97 0.64
CA ALA A 156 10.77 3.60 0.58
C ALA A 156 10.70 4.98 -0.09
N GLU A 157 10.07 5.07 -1.27
CA GLU A 157 9.88 6.35 -1.96
C GLU A 157 9.06 7.35 -1.14
N ALA A 158 7.96 6.89 -0.54
CA ALA A 158 7.15 7.76 0.32
C ALA A 158 8.00 8.36 1.45
N LYS A 159 8.86 7.55 2.10
CA LYS A 159 9.75 8.04 3.16
C LYS A 159 10.80 9.03 2.65
N GLU A 160 11.37 8.80 1.47
CA GLU A 160 12.33 9.73 0.86
C GLU A 160 11.69 11.10 0.55
N LEU A 161 10.40 11.11 0.21
CA LEU A 161 9.60 12.31 0.00
C LEU A 161 9.05 12.93 1.31
N GLY A 162 9.43 12.40 2.48
CA GLY A 162 8.98 12.89 3.78
C GLY A 162 7.52 12.57 4.10
N ILE A 163 6.90 11.62 3.38
CA ILE A 163 5.52 11.20 3.60
C ILE A 163 5.47 10.21 4.77
N GLU A 164 4.56 10.46 5.72
CA GLU A 164 4.32 9.53 6.81
C GLU A 164 3.68 8.21 6.29
N THR A 165 4.35 7.11 6.61
CA THR A 165 3.96 5.75 6.26
C THR A 165 3.55 4.97 7.50
N ALA A 166 2.66 3.98 7.32
CA ALA A 166 2.33 3.00 8.33
C ALA A 166 3.59 2.31 8.92
N THR A 167 3.49 1.89 10.16
CA THR A 167 4.54 1.16 10.87
C THR A 167 4.76 -0.23 10.26
N PRO A 168 5.92 -0.86 10.47
CA PRO A 168 6.18 -2.22 9.99
C PRO A 168 5.13 -3.23 10.45
N GLN A 169 4.62 -3.08 11.68
CA GLN A 169 3.58 -3.95 12.23
C GLN A 169 2.24 -3.75 11.50
N GLU A 170 1.85 -2.51 11.23
CA GLU A 170 0.62 -2.21 10.49
C GLU A 170 0.71 -2.72 9.05
N ILE A 171 1.85 -2.56 8.37
CA ILE A 171 2.08 -3.09 7.02
C ILE A 171 1.92 -4.62 7.02
N LYS A 172 2.53 -5.31 7.98
CA LYS A 172 2.40 -6.78 8.11
C LYS A 172 0.95 -7.22 8.30
N GLU A 173 0.15 -6.45 9.05
CA GLU A 173 -1.29 -6.72 9.20
C GLU A 173 -2.07 -6.50 7.90
N MET A 174 -1.69 -5.51 7.08
CA MET A 174 -2.29 -5.26 5.76
C MET A 174 -1.94 -6.37 4.76
N GLU A 175 -0.71 -6.88 4.80
CA GLU A 175 -0.26 -8.02 3.99
C GLU A 175 -1.02 -9.31 4.33
N GLU A 176 -1.22 -9.57 5.63
CA GLU A 176 -2.01 -10.74 6.06
C GLU A 176 -3.47 -10.64 5.60
N ARG A 177 -4.06 -9.44 5.68
CA ARG A 177 -5.41 -9.20 5.15
C ARG A 177 -5.49 -9.44 3.64
N TRP A 178 -4.45 -9.08 2.89
CA TRP A 178 -4.36 -9.36 1.45
C TRP A 178 -4.33 -10.87 1.19
N ARG A 179 -3.52 -11.62 1.94
CA ARG A 179 -3.47 -13.09 1.85
C ARG A 179 -4.84 -13.74 2.06
N VAL A 180 -5.51 -13.41 3.17
CA VAL A 180 -6.86 -13.96 3.48
C VAL A 180 -7.88 -13.62 2.40
N LYS A 181 -7.74 -12.46 1.73
CA LYS A 181 -8.63 -12.06 0.63
C LYS A 181 -8.40 -12.91 -0.62
N LEU A 182 -7.14 -13.23 -0.95
CA LEU A 182 -6.81 -14.13 -2.06
C LEU A 182 -7.34 -15.55 -1.80
N GLU A 183 -7.20 -16.05 -0.57
CA GLU A 183 -7.71 -17.38 -0.19
C GLU A 183 -9.23 -17.50 -0.30
N LYS A 184 -9.98 -16.41 -0.09
CA LYS A 184 -11.43 -16.39 -0.26
C LYS A 184 -11.89 -16.24 -1.72
N ALA A 185 -10.98 -15.83 -2.60
CA ALA A 185 -11.28 -15.60 -4.01
C ALA A 185 -10.98 -16.84 -4.88
N ASN A 186 -10.21 -17.80 -4.36
CA ASN A 186 -9.92 -19.11 -4.94
C ASN A 186 -10.91 -20.17 -4.43
#